data_AF-A0A967CSE6-F1
#
_entry.id   AF-A0A967CSE6-F1
#
_cell.length_a   1.000
_cell.length_b   1.000
_cell.length_c   1.000
_cell.angle_alpha   90.00
_cell.angle_beta   90.00
_cell.angle_gamma   90.00
#
_symmetry.space_group_name_H-M   'P 1'
#
loop_
_entity.id
_entity.type
_entity.pdbx_description
1 polymer ?
#
loop_
_entity_poly.entity_id
_entity_poly.type
_entity_poly.pdbx_seq_one_letter_code
_entity_poly.pdbx_strand_id
1 'polypeptide(L)'
;MPLDAVLQAMFWAASRVHGLSFKPIADAPLVHPSVRVYEVSRGGDAVGVIYFDLFNRAGKAHGSYQIQYREAENFRGRVLPISGVYSTFAPPPESQPALLPWEYANVFFHEFGHALHMLHCTSSYASLGSQHVAWDFVELPALINERWLRDPELLGRFARHHLTGEPMPTELIDRIEQGLKYDRIFSLNPDFLLPAIVDLRLHLMADGSGQPIDAVQVENDTLAELGMPDGWDLIMRVTHNFHIFIGGYAAGLYSYLWADVMAADALETFERSPGGIYDAATSKAWIDNILSVGHRVPADEAFRSFAGHDPDPAPLHRRFGLQPVA
;
A
#
# COMPACT_ATOMS: atom_id res chain seq x y z
N MET A 1 -12.27 13.38 2.81
CA MET A 1 -11.39 14.58 2.72
C MET A 1 -11.28 15.04 1.27
N PRO A 2 -11.08 16.34 0.97
CA PRO A 2 -10.79 16.78 -0.40
C PRO A 2 -9.54 16.09 -0.98
N LEU A 3 -9.56 15.70 -2.26
CA LEU A 3 -8.44 15.04 -2.95
C LEU A 3 -7.13 15.82 -2.81
N ASP A 4 -7.19 17.13 -3.02
CA ASP A 4 -6.01 18.00 -2.92
C ASP A 4 -5.40 17.94 -1.51
N ALA A 5 -6.25 17.88 -0.48
CA ALA A 5 -5.78 17.75 0.90
C ALA A 5 -5.13 16.38 1.16
N VAL A 6 -5.64 15.30 0.56
CA VAL A 6 -5.05 13.96 0.66
C VAL A 6 -3.67 13.92 0.00
N LEU A 7 -3.54 14.46 -1.22
CA LEU A 7 -2.23 14.54 -1.89
C LEU A 7 -1.22 15.38 -1.10
N GLN A 8 -1.64 16.52 -0.55
CA GLN A 8 -0.77 17.34 0.30
C GLN A 8 -0.37 16.61 1.59
N ALA A 9 -1.27 15.83 2.19
CA ALA A 9 -0.96 15.00 3.35
C ALA A 9 0.09 13.93 3.01
N MET A 10 -0.06 13.24 1.88
CA MET A 10 0.91 12.26 1.39
C MET A 10 2.29 12.90 1.16
N PHE A 11 2.33 14.06 0.50
CA PHE A 11 3.58 14.78 0.24
C PHE A 11 4.23 15.31 1.51
N TRP A 12 3.43 15.77 2.48
CA TRP A 12 3.94 16.22 3.76
C TRP A 12 4.53 15.07 4.57
N ALA A 13 3.83 13.94 4.69
CA ALA A 13 4.36 12.74 5.33
C ALA A 13 5.67 12.30 4.66
N ALA A 14 5.70 12.23 3.33
CA ALA A 14 6.90 11.85 2.60
C ALA A 14 8.03 12.88 2.74
N SER A 15 7.73 14.16 2.90
CA SER A 15 8.74 15.16 3.21
C SER A 15 9.36 14.95 4.60
N ARG A 16 8.52 14.64 5.60
CA ARG A 16 8.95 14.40 6.98
C ARG A 16 9.79 13.14 7.13
N VAL A 17 9.33 12.04 6.55
CA VAL A 17 9.98 10.72 6.67
C VAL A 17 11.12 10.57 5.67
N HIS A 18 10.91 10.98 4.42
CA HIS A 18 11.81 10.66 3.31
C HIS A 18 12.65 11.83 2.80
N GLY A 19 12.46 13.04 3.34
CA GLY A 19 13.12 14.25 2.87
C GLY A 19 12.77 14.61 1.43
N LEU A 20 11.62 14.12 0.94
CA LEU A 20 11.16 14.35 -0.43
C LEU A 20 10.41 15.67 -0.57
N SER A 21 10.46 16.25 -1.76
CA SER A 21 9.64 17.39 -2.16
C SER A 21 9.05 17.15 -3.54
N PHE A 22 7.86 17.72 -3.76
CA PHE A 22 7.03 17.43 -4.93
C PHE A 22 6.69 18.74 -5.63
N LYS A 23 7.07 18.86 -6.90
CA LYS A 23 6.82 20.05 -7.72
C LYS A 23 5.98 19.67 -8.94
N PRO A 24 4.83 20.33 -9.19
CA PRO A 24 4.00 19.99 -10.34
C PRO A 24 4.72 20.26 -11.66
N ILE A 25 4.52 19.38 -12.64
CA ILE A 25 4.98 19.55 -14.02
C ILE A 25 3.76 19.90 -14.88
N ALA A 26 3.70 21.13 -15.39
CA ALA A 26 2.52 21.66 -16.08
C ALA A 26 2.37 21.13 -17.52
N ASP A 27 3.47 20.78 -18.18
CA ASP A 27 3.58 20.40 -19.58
C ASP A 27 3.95 18.91 -19.78
N ALA A 28 3.71 18.09 -18.76
CA ALA A 28 3.92 16.65 -18.86
C ALA A 28 3.01 16.04 -19.94
N PRO A 29 3.47 15.04 -20.71
CA PRO A 29 2.59 14.27 -21.59
C PRO A 29 1.55 13.50 -20.77
N LEU A 30 0.26 13.75 -21.04
CA LEU A 30 -0.84 13.13 -20.29
C LEU A 30 -1.68 12.23 -21.18
N VAL A 31 -2.04 11.06 -20.65
CA VAL A 31 -3.05 10.17 -21.25
C VAL A 31 -4.48 10.67 -21.01
N HIS A 32 -4.68 11.55 -20.02
CA HIS A 32 -5.97 12.15 -19.71
C HIS A 32 -5.77 13.48 -18.95
N PRO A 33 -6.61 14.52 -19.17
CA PRO A 33 -6.43 15.83 -18.53
C PRO A 33 -6.52 15.84 -17.00
N SER A 34 -7.11 14.82 -16.39
CA SER A 34 -7.21 14.72 -14.92
C SER A 34 -5.96 14.18 -14.24
N VAL A 35 -4.96 13.72 -15.02
CA VAL A 35 -3.72 13.15 -14.48
C VAL A 35 -2.83 14.28 -13.98
N ARG A 36 -2.31 14.13 -12.76
CA ARG A 36 -1.41 15.12 -12.14
C ARG A 36 -0.01 14.56 -12.09
N VAL A 37 0.99 15.36 -12.43
CA VAL A 37 2.38 14.90 -12.55
C VAL A 37 3.28 15.77 -11.69
N TYR A 38 4.17 15.13 -10.94
CA TYR A 38 5.10 15.80 -10.04
C TYR A 38 6.53 15.33 -10.28
N GLU A 39 7.44 16.28 -10.43
CA GLU A 39 8.86 16.07 -10.21
C GLU A 39 9.09 15.84 -8.72
N VAL A 40 9.84 14.79 -8.38
CA VAL A 40 10.21 14.47 -7.01
C VAL A 40 11.70 14.76 -6.82
N SER A 41 12.07 15.49 -5.77
CA SER A 41 13.47 15.79 -5.44
C SER A 41 13.77 15.59 -3.95
N ARG A 42 15.05 15.38 -3.62
CA ARG A 42 15.58 15.29 -2.25
C ARG A 42 16.79 16.22 -2.15
N GLY A 43 16.74 17.18 -1.23
CA GLY A 43 17.86 18.12 -1.04
C GLY A 43 18.19 18.96 -2.29
N GLY A 44 17.25 19.13 -3.21
CA GLY A 44 17.45 19.80 -4.50
C GLY A 44 17.81 18.88 -5.67
N ASP A 45 18.19 17.63 -5.41
CA ASP A 45 18.50 16.65 -6.45
C ASP A 45 17.24 15.92 -6.90
N ALA A 46 17.02 15.83 -8.21
CA ALA A 46 15.92 15.04 -8.77
C ALA A 46 16.08 13.55 -8.40
N VAL A 47 14.98 12.94 -7.94
CA VAL A 47 14.91 11.51 -7.60
C VAL A 47 13.94 10.73 -8.49
N GLY A 48 13.01 11.39 -9.17
CA GLY A 48 12.08 10.73 -10.08
C GLY A 48 10.89 11.60 -10.47
N VAL A 49 9.94 10.99 -11.17
CA VAL A 49 8.66 11.59 -11.53
C VAL A 49 7.53 10.67 -11.07
N ILE A 50 6.43 11.24 -10.58
CA ILE A 50 5.23 10.47 -10.21
C ILE A 50 3.99 11.04 -10.89
N TYR A 51 3.18 10.15 -11.45
CA TYR A 51 1.87 10.41 -12.03
C TYR A 51 0.78 10.00 -11.06
N PHE A 52 -0.28 10.80 -10.92
CA PHE A 52 -1.49 10.44 -10.18
C PHE A 52 -2.67 10.42 -11.14
N ASP A 53 -3.11 9.22 -11.51
CA ASP A 53 -4.29 8.98 -12.34
C ASP A 53 -5.36 8.30 -11.48
N LEU A 54 -6.18 9.11 -10.82
CA LEU A 54 -6.98 8.63 -9.69
C LEU A 54 -8.45 8.38 -10.03
N PHE A 55 -8.94 8.90 -11.16
CA PHE A 55 -10.36 8.80 -11.50
C PHE A 55 -10.69 7.64 -12.43
N ASN A 56 -11.84 7.02 -12.18
CA ASN A 56 -12.45 6.04 -13.08
C ASN A 56 -12.89 6.71 -14.39
N ARG A 57 -12.76 5.97 -15.49
CA ARG A 57 -13.28 6.34 -16.83
C ARG A 57 -13.34 5.10 -17.72
N ALA A 58 -14.16 5.16 -18.76
CA ALA A 58 -14.24 4.10 -19.77
C ALA A 58 -12.84 3.80 -20.35
N GLY A 59 -12.51 2.51 -20.47
CA GLY A 59 -11.23 2.03 -20.99
C GLY A 59 -10.07 2.02 -19.98
N LYS A 60 -10.28 2.45 -18.73
CA LYS A 60 -9.30 2.31 -17.66
C LYS A 60 -9.52 1.00 -16.89
N ALA A 61 -8.43 0.28 -16.61
CA ALA A 61 -8.49 -0.93 -15.79
C ALA A 61 -8.98 -0.62 -14.36
N HIS A 62 -9.78 -1.53 -13.80
CA HIS A 62 -10.38 -1.38 -12.47
C HIS A 62 -9.35 -1.59 -11.35
N GLY A 63 -9.62 -1.01 -10.17
CA GLY A 63 -8.80 -1.16 -8.98
C GLY A 63 -7.87 0.02 -8.73
N SER A 64 -7.02 -0.13 -7.71
CA SER A 64 -5.92 0.77 -7.42
C SER A 64 -4.63 -0.02 -7.43
N TYR A 65 -3.58 0.59 -7.97
CA TYR A 65 -2.27 -0.04 -8.11
C TYR A 65 -1.21 1.04 -8.38
N GLN A 66 0.03 0.74 -8.01
CA GLN A 66 1.20 1.45 -8.50
C GLN A 66 1.60 0.89 -9.87
N ILE A 67 2.01 1.76 -10.79
CA ILE A 67 2.53 1.39 -12.11
C ILE A 67 3.94 1.95 -12.32
N GLN A 68 4.81 1.17 -12.95
CA GLN A 68 6.13 1.58 -13.35
C GLN A 68 6.14 1.96 -14.84
N TYR A 69 6.43 3.22 -15.15
CA TYR A 69 6.69 3.64 -16.53
C TYR A 69 8.15 3.47 -16.92
N ARG A 70 9.05 3.66 -15.94
CA ARG A 70 10.49 3.44 -16.08
C ARG A 70 11.08 3.15 -14.73
N GLU A 71 11.90 2.11 -14.66
CA GLU A 71 12.59 1.72 -13.44
C GLU A 71 13.85 2.56 -13.21
N ALA A 72 14.31 2.59 -11.96
CA ALA A 72 15.62 3.14 -11.62
C ALA A 72 16.72 2.16 -12.05
N GLU A 73 17.81 2.68 -12.60
CA GLU A 73 18.99 1.90 -12.97
C GLU A 73 20.24 2.75 -12.78
N ASN A 74 21.35 2.14 -12.34
CA ASN A 74 22.62 2.85 -12.16
C ASN A 74 23.81 2.20 -12.91
N PHE A 75 23.63 1.09 -13.63
CA PHE A 75 24.74 0.32 -14.22
C PHE A 75 25.52 1.12 -15.29
N ARG A 76 24.84 1.83 -16.19
CA ARG A 76 25.46 2.67 -17.24
C ARG A 76 25.41 4.18 -16.96
N GLY A 77 25.00 4.55 -15.75
CA GLY A 77 24.67 5.91 -15.38
C GLY A 77 23.30 5.98 -14.72
N ARG A 78 23.05 7.10 -14.03
CA ARG A 78 21.85 7.27 -13.21
C ARG A 78 20.61 7.49 -14.08
N VAL A 79 19.70 6.53 -14.05
CA VAL A 79 18.37 6.61 -14.65
C VAL A 79 17.35 6.83 -13.54
N LEU A 80 16.60 7.93 -13.62
CA LEU A 80 15.55 8.24 -12.64
C LEU A 80 14.25 7.49 -12.96
N PRO A 81 13.59 6.91 -11.94
CA PRO A 81 12.33 6.20 -12.12
C PRO A 81 11.17 7.14 -12.48
N ILE A 82 10.19 6.59 -13.19
CA ILE A 82 8.91 7.24 -13.48
C ILE A 82 7.80 6.32 -12.95
N SER A 83 7.15 6.76 -11.87
CA SER A 83 6.10 6.04 -11.16
C SER A 83 4.72 6.56 -11.51
N GLY A 84 3.69 5.75 -11.29
CA GLY A 84 2.30 6.20 -11.27
C GLY A 84 1.53 5.58 -10.12
N VAL A 85 0.63 6.34 -9.51
CA VAL A 85 -0.42 5.86 -8.60
C VAL A 85 -1.74 5.92 -9.36
N TYR A 86 -2.36 4.77 -9.52
CA TYR A 86 -3.57 4.57 -10.28
C TYR A 86 -4.72 4.19 -9.36
N SER A 87 -5.91 4.72 -9.64
CA SER A 87 -7.14 4.30 -8.99
C SER A 87 -8.37 4.51 -9.87
N THR A 88 -9.46 3.85 -9.51
CA THR A 88 -10.80 4.05 -10.09
C THR A 88 -11.76 4.77 -9.15
N PHE A 89 -11.28 5.79 -8.44
CA PHE A 89 -12.16 6.66 -7.66
C PHE A 89 -13.17 7.37 -8.58
N ALA A 90 -14.42 7.49 -8.16
CA ALA A 90 -15.45 8.13 -8.96
C ALA A 90 -15.11 9.62 -9.16
N PRO A 91 -15.20 10.16 -10.39
CA PRO A 91 -15.03 11.59 -10.60
C PRO A 91 -16.12 12.36 -9.85
N PRO A 92 -15.81 13.53 -9.27
CA PRO A 92 -16.83 14.36 -8.64
C PRO A 92 -17.82 14.88 -9.68
N PRO A 93 -19.04 15.26 -9.27
CA PRO A 93 -19.92 16.08 -10.09
C PRO A 93 -19.23 17.36 -10.55
N GLU A 94 -19.67 17.89 -11.69
CA GLU A 94 -19.12 19.14 -12.24
C GLU A 94 -19.17 20.27 -11.19
N SER A 95 -18.07 21.02 -11.09
CA SER A 95 -17.90 22.11 -10.11
C SER A 95 -17.94 21.74 -8.62
N GLN A 96 -17.92 20.44 -8.28
CA GLN A 96 -17.79 19.97 -6.90
C GLN A 96 -16.39 19.44 -6.59
N PRO A 97 -15.91 19.57 -5.35
CA PRO A 97 -14.64 18.97 -4.96
C PRO A 97 -14.72 17.44 -4.96
N ALA A 98 -13.63 16.79 -5.35
CA ALA A 98 -13.44 15.36 -5.13
C ALA A 98 -13.29 15.07 -3.63
N LEU A 99 -14.34 14.53 -3.00
CA LEU A 99 -14.34 14.17 -1.57
C LEU A 99 -14.11 12.67 -1.42
N LEU A 100 -12.93 12.29 -0.92
CA LEU A 100 -12.56 10.89 -0.75
C LEU A 100 -13.20 10.32 0.51
N PRO A 101 -13.83 9.13 0.41
CA PRO A 101 -14.03 8.21 1.52
C PRO A 101 -12.69 7.83 2.17
N TRP A 102 -12.75 7.32 3.40
CA TRP A 102 -11.56 6.91 4.14
C TRP A 102 -10.78 5.81 3.40
N GLU A 103 -11.50 4.86 2.82
CA GLU A 103 -10.96 3.68 2.15
C GLU A 103 -10.11 4.09 0.94
N TYR A 104 -10.60 5.03 0.12
CA TYR A 104 -9.83 5.56 -1.00
C TYR A 104 -8.60 6.36 -0.55
N ALA A 105 -8.72 7.13 0.53
CA ALA A 105 -7.55 7.83 1.08
C ALA A 105 -6.50 6.81 1.57
N ASN A 106 -6.91 5.76 2.29
CA ASN A 106 -6.02 4.71 2.77
C ASN A 106 -5.33 3.99 1.60
N VAL A 107 -6.10 3.60 0.59
CA VAL A 107 -5.57 2.97 -0.62
C VAL A 107 -4.60 3.89 -1.37
N PHE A 108 -4.83 5.20 -1.41
CA PHE A 108 -3.86 6.11 -2.05
C PHE A 108 -2.54 6.18 -1.28
N PHE A 109 -2.58 6.12 0.05
CA PHE A 109 -1.37 5.97 0.86
C PHE A 109 -0.70 4.61 0.60
N HIS A 110 -1.47 3.53 0.49
CA HIS A 110 -0.95 2.20 0.14
C HIS A 110 -0.16 2.24 -1.18
N GLU A 111 -0.80 2.66 -2.28
CA GLU A 111 -0.14 2.72 -3.59
C GLU A 111 1.03 3.70 -3.64
N PHE A 112 0.96 4.76 -2.84
CA PHE A 112 2.07 5.68 -2.72
C PHE A 112 3.25 5.08 -1.96
N GLY A 113 3.04 4.12 -1.05
CA GLY A 113 4.12 3.36 -0.43
C GLY A 113 4.90 2.52 -1.44
N HIS A 114 4.21 1.86 -2.38
CA HIS A 114 4.84 1.22 -3.54
C HIS A 114 5.63 2.23 -4.40
N ALA A 115 5.05 3.42 -4.64
CA ALA A 115 5.72 4.46 -5.40
C ALA A 115 6.98 4.99 -4.68
N LEU A 116 6.93 5.13 -3.35
CA LEU A 116 8.06 5.51 -2.51
C LEU A 116 9.15 4.44 -2.56
N HIS A 117 8.78 3.16 -2.51
CA HIS A 117 9.73 2.05 -2.67
C HIS A 117 10.50 2.19 -4.00
N MET A 118 9.82 2.52 -5.10
CA MET A 118 10.49 2.75 -6.38
C MET A 118 11.34 4.03 -6.41
N LEU A 119 10.84 5.14 -5.84
CA LEU A 119 11.55 6.42 -5.82
C LEU A 119 12.86 6.39 -5.01
N HIS A 120 12.97 5.46 -4.07
CA HIS A 120 14.16 5.25 -3.25
C HIS A 120 15.11 4.19 -3.78
N CYS A 121 14.71 3.42 -4.80
CA CYS A 121 15.50 2.33 -5.33
C CYS A 121 16.83 2.85 -5.92
N THR A 122 17.94 2.20 -5.54
CA THR A 122 19.29 2.56 -6.03
C THR A 122 19.98 1.43 -6.78
N SER A 123 19.24 0.39 -7.18
CA SER A 123 19.80 -0.80 -7.81
C SER A 123 20.56 -0.49 -9.10
N SER A 124 21.68 -1.18 -9.30
CA SER A 124 22.48 -1.03 -10.52
C SER A 124 21.75 -1.59 -11.72
N TYR A 125 21.01 -2.69 -11.58
CA TYR A 125 20.21 -3.32 -12.62
C TYR A 125 18.73 -3.20 -12.30
N ALA A 126 17.91 -2.85 -13.29
CA ALA A 126 16.46 -2.75 -13.14
C ALA A 126 15.86 -4.05 -12.60
N SER A 127 16.34 -5.21 -13.05
CA SER A 127 15.90 -6.55 -12.59
C SER A 127 16.17 -6.85 -11.11
N LEU A 128 16.91 -5.98 -10.41
CA LEU A 128 17.12 -6.05 -8.96
C LEU A 128 16.42 -4.90 -8.23
N GLY A 129 15.48 -4.25 -8.89
CA GLY A 129 14.76 -3.08 -8.42
C GLY A 129 13.74 -3.38 -7.31
N SER A 130 13.00 -2.35 -6.92
CA SER A 130 12.00 -2.38 -5.83
C SER A 130 10.81 -3.29 -6.11
N GLN A 131 10.47 -3.54 -7.38
CA GLN A 131 9.34 -4.39 -7.79
C GLN A 131 9.76 -5.82 -8.14
N HIS A 132 11.05 -6.14 -7.95
CA HIS A 132 11.59 -7.47 -8.17
C HIS A 132 11.91 -8.18 -6.85
N VAL A 133 11.55 -7.60 -5.70
CA VAL A 133 11.72 -8.21 -4.36
C VAL A 133 10.88 -9.49 -4.22
N ALA A 134 11.09 -10.24 -3.14
CA ALA A 134 10.21 -11.35 -2.81
C ALA A 134 8.74 -10.87 -2.75
N TRP A 135 7.82 -11.64 -3.35
CA TRP A 135 6.44 -11.16 -3.55
C TRP A 135 5.68 -10.98 -2.22
N ASP A 136 6.02 -11.77 -1.21
CA ASP A 136 5.52 -11.66 0.16
C ASP A 136 6.21 -10.54 0.98
N PHE A 137 7.18 -9.84 0.39
CA PHE A 137 7.81 -8.64 0.93
C PHE A 137 7.36 -7.36 0.23
N VAL A 138 6.89 -7.44 -1.02
CA VAL A 138 6.58 -6.26 -1.85
C VAL A 138 5.56 -5.32 -1.21
N GLU A 139 4.63 -5.88 -0.43
CA GLU A 139 3.55 -5.13 0.23
C GLU A 139 3.99 -4.39 1.51
N LEU A 140 5.16 -4.72 2.06
CA LEU A 140 5.63 -4.13 3.32
C LEU A 140 5.71 -2.59 3.23
N PRO A 141 6.34 -1.98 2.20
CA PRO A 141 6.36 -0.53 2.05
C PRO A 141 4.99 0.12 1.86
N ALA A 142 4.04 -0.56 1.23
CA ALA A 142 2.70 -0.05 1.02
C ALA A 142 1.87 -0.07 2.31
N LEU A 143 1.84 -1.22 2.99
CA LEU A 143 1.06 -1.44 4.22
C LEU A 143 1.53 -0.58 5.39
N ILE A 144 2.84 -0.36 5.53
CA ILE A 144 3.34 0.56 6.54
C ILE A 144 2.91 1.99 6.20
N ASN A 145 2.99 2.41 4.93
CA ASN A 145 2.73 3.79 4.52
C ASN A 145 1.28 4.25 4.80
N GLU A 146 0.33 3.31 4.84
CA GLU A 146 -1.05 3.56 5.31
C GLU A 146 -1.13 4.15 6.73
N ARG A 147 -0.12 3.88 7.57
CA ARG A 147 -0.13 4.32 8.98
C ARG A 147 -0.04 5.82 9.12
N TRP A 148 0.62 6.50 8.19
CA TRP A 148 0.72 7.96 8.22
C TRP A 148 -0.62 8.64 8.02
N LEU A 149 -1.57 8.06 7.27
CA LEU A 149 -2.93 8.61 7.16
C LEU A 149 -3.65 8.64 8.52
N ARG A 150 -3.31 7.71 9.43
CA ARG A 150 -3.93 7.59 10.76
C ARG A 150 -3.29 8.51 11.80
N ASP A 151 -2.19 9.17 11.46
CA ASP A 151 -1.49 10.05 12.38
C ASP A 151 -2.36 11.27 12.77
N PRO A 152 -2.60 11.52 14.06
CA PRO A 152 -3.37 12.67 14.51
C PRO A 152 -2.78 14.01 14.08
N GLU A 153 -1.46 14.15 13.97
CA GLU A 153 -0.83 15.39 13.49
C GLU A 153 -1.18 15.64 12.01
N LEU A 154 -1.01 14.62 11.17
CA LEU A 154 -1.37 14.66 9.76
C LEU A 154 -2.85 14.97 9.56
N LEU A 155 -3.74 14.25 10.26
CA LEU A 155 -5.19 14.46 10.16
C LEU A 155 -5.57 15.87 10.66
N GLY A 156 -5.05 16.31 11.80
CA GLY A 156 -5.31 17.66 12.33
C GLY A 156 -4.84 18.78 11.37
N ARG A 157 -3.81 18.52 10.55
CA ARG A 157 -3.29 19.48 9.57
C ARG A 157 -4.12 19.51 8.29
N PHE A 158 -4.46 18.35 7.73
CA PHE A 158 -4.99 18.22 6.36
C PHE A 158 -6.46 17.81 6.28
N ALA A 159 -7.01 17.15 7.30
CA ALA A 159 -8.42 16.78 7.31
C ALA A 159 -9.29 17.99 7.64
N ARG A 160 -9.57 18.81 6.61
CA ARG A 160 -10.36 20.04 6.73
C ARG A 160 -11.70 19.92 6.04
N HIS A 161 -12.72 20.54 6.63
CA HIS A 161 -14.05 20.60 6.05
C HIS A 161 -14.01 21.43 4.75
N HIS A 162 -14.57 20.90 3.67
CA HIS A 162 -14.35 21.46 2.33
C HIS A 162 -15.00 22.84 2.11
N LEU A 163 -16.04 23.19 2.88
CA LEU A 163 -16.70 24.51 2.79
C LEU A 163 -16.12 25.52 3.77
N THR A 164 -15.78 25.08 4.99
CA THR A 164 -15.48 26.00 6.10
C THR A 164 -13.98 26.08 6.39
N GLY A 165 -13.17 25.13 5.91
CA GLY A 165 -11.73 25.05 6.20
C GLY A 165 -11.39 24.61 7.63
N GLU A 166 -12.41 24.44 8.49
CA GLU A 166 -12.25 24.01 9.88
C GLU A 166 -11.58 22.63 9.94
N PRO A 167 -10.62 22.42 10.87
CA PRO A 167 -9.99 21.12 11.05
C PRO A 167 -10.98 20.09 11.59
N MET A 168 -10.72 18.81 11.30
CA MET A 168 -11.45 17.71 11.91
C MET A 168 -11.29 17.76 13.44
N PRO A 169 -12.40 17.76 14.20
CA PRO A 169 -12.36 17.65 15.65
C PRO A 169 -11.59 16.40 16.12
N THR A 170 -10.81 16.53 17.19
CA THR A 170 -10.04 15.41 17.76
C THR A 170 -10.95 14.24 18.12
N GLU A 171 -12.18 14.50 18.58
CA GLU A 171 -13.14 13.47 18.95
C GLU A 171 -13.57 12.62 17.73
N LEU A 172 -13.54 13.18 16.51
CA LEU A 172 -13.80 12.41 15.29
C LEU A 172 -12.58 11.60 14.86
N ILE A 173 -11.36 12.10 15.07
CA ILE A 173 -10.12 11.35 14.85
C ILE A 173 -10.10 10.12 15.76
N ASP A 174 -10.41 10.29 17.05
CA ASP A 174 -10.48 9.19 18.01
C ASP A 174 -11.54 8.15 17.64
N ARG A 175 -12.70 8.59 17.12
CA ARG A 175 -13.76 7.69 16.66
C ARG A 175 -13.38 6.91 15.41
N ILE A 176 -12.65 7.51 14.47
CA ILE A 176 -12.10 6.79 13.31
C ILE A 176 -11.17 5.68 13.82
N GLU A 177 -10.26 6.01 14.75
CA GLU A 177 -9.32 5.05 15.29
C GLU A 177 -10.02 3.89 16.03
N GLN A 178 -11.06 4.20 16.82
CA GLN A 178 -11.90 3.18 17.46
C GLN A 178 -12.65 2.32 16.43
N GLY A 179 -13.26 2.93 15.41
CA GLY A 179 -13.98 2.21 14.36
C GLY A 179 -13.10 1.23 13.59
N LEU A 180 -11.88 1.66 13.22
CA LEU A 180 -10.90 0.82 12.54
C LEU A 180 -10.49 -0.40 13.36
N LYS A 181 -10.46 -0.33 14.70
CA LYS A 181 -10.15 -1.50 15.54
C LYS A 181 -11.19 -2.60 15.42
N TYR A 182 -12.47 -2.24 15.23
CA TYR A 182 -13.55 -3.21 15.07
C TYR A 182 -13.62 -3.78 13.65
N ASP A 183 -13.40 -2.95 12.63
CA ASP A 183 -13.49 -3.37 11.22
C ASP A 183 -12.40 -4.38 10.84
N ARG A 184 -11.21 -4.19 11.43
CA ARG A 184 -10.00 -4.97 11.12
C ARG A 184 -10.10 -6.48 11.32
N ILE A 185 -10.96 -6.96 12.23
CA ILE A 185 -11.15 -8.42 12.40
C ILE A 185 -11.87 -9.03 11.18
N PHE A 186 -12.78 -8.26 10.57
CA PHE A 186 -13.48 -8.63 9.35
C PHE A 186 -12.56 -8.46 8.13
N SER A 187 -11.77 -7.39 8.06
CA SER A 187 -10.79 -7.27 6.97
C SER A 187 -9.77 -8.43 7.01
N LEU A 188 -9.29 -8.83 8.19
CA LEU A 188 -8.30 -9.90 8.30
C LEU A 188 -8.83 -11.26 7.84
N ASN A 189 -9.97 -11.68 8.40
CA ASN A 189 -10.42 -13.07 8.27
C ASN A 189 -11.17 -13.31 6.94
N PRO A 190 -12.41 -12.82 6.75
CA PRO A 190 -13.11 -13.08 5.52
C PRO A 190 -12.56 -12.33 4.29
N ASP A 191 -11.94 -11.17 4.42
CA ASP A 191 -11.56 -10.40 3.24
C ASP A 191 -10.17 -10.74 2.69
N PHE A 192 -9.23 -11.20 3.52
CA PHE A 192 -7.88 -11.58 3.08
C PHE A 192 -7.53 -13.05 3.34
N LEU A 193 -7.75 -13.57 4.55
CA LEU A 193 -7.35 -14.93 4.90
C LEU A 193 -8.13 -15.99 4.13
N LEU A 194 -9.47 -15.90 4.08
CA LEU A 194 -10.28 -16.89 3.37
C LEU A 194 -9.98 -16.92 1.87
N PRO A 195 -9.92 -15.79 1.13
CA PRO A 195 -9.51 -15.79 -0.27
C PRO A 195 -8.09 -16.31 -0.48
N ALA A 196 -7.14 -16.03 0.43
CA ALA A 196 -5.78 -16.54 0.33
C ALA A 196 -5.70 -18.07 0.51
N ILE A 197 -6.54 -18.65 1.37
CA ILE A 197 -6.63 -20.11 1.51
C ILE A 197 -7.25 -20.73 0.24
N VAL A 198 -8.29 -20.11 -0.32
CA VAL A 198 -8.90 -20.54 -1.59
C VAL A 198 -7.86 -20.49 -2.73
N ASP A 199 -7.11 -19.39 -2.84
CA ASP A 199 -6.01 -19.21 -3.79
C ASP A 199 -4.99 -20.36 -3.69
N LEU A 200 -4.46 -20.62 -2.49
CA LEU A 200 -3.49 -21.70 -2.28
C LEU A 200 -4.08 -23.07 -2.62
N ARG A 201 -5.32 -23.36 -2.21
CA ARG A 201 -5.98 -24.64 -2.54
C ARG A 201 -6.11 -24.85 -4.04
N LEU A 202 -6.58 -23.84 -4.77
CA LEU A 202 -6.69 -23.91 -6.23
C LEU A 202 -5.34 -24.20 -6.89
N HIS A 203 -4.28 -23.50 -6.47
CA HIS A 203 -2.96 -23.67 -7.07
C HIS A 203 -2.26 -24.97 -6.65
N LEU A 204 -2.57 -25.53 -5.49
CA LEU A 204 -2.09 -26.85 -5.06
C LEU A 204 -2.81 -28.01 -5.77
N MET A 205 -4.02 -27.78 -6.29
CA MET A 205 -4.76 -28.77 -7.08
C MET A 205 -4.25 -28.90 -8.51
N ALA A 206 -3.44 -27.94 -8.99
CA ALA A 206 -2.88 -27.99 -10.33
C ALA A 206 -1.83 -29.11 -10.45
N ASP A 207 -2.20 -30.21 -11.11
CA ASP A 207 -1.34 -31.40 -11.29
C ASP A 207 -0.78 -31.54 -12.71
N GLY A 208 -1.07 -30.58 -13.59
CA GLY A 208 -0.64 -30.59 -14.99
C GLY A 208 -1.38 -31.61 -15.87
N SER A 209 -2.39 -32.32 -15.35
CA SER A 209 -3.18 -33.31 -16.10
C SER A 209 -4.10 -32.68 -17.15
N GLY A 210 -4.35 -31.37 -17.05
CA GLY A 210 -5.32 -30.65 -17.86
C GLY A 210 -6.78 -30.97 -17.50
N GLN A 211 -7.04 -31.71 -16.42
CA GLN A 211 -8.40 -31.90 -15.92
C GLN A 211 -8.99 -30.55 -15.47
N PRO A 212 -10.26 -30.26 -15.80
CA PRO A 212 -10.88 -29.01 -15.40
C PRO A 212 -11.06 -28.99 -13.88
N ILE A 213 -10.68 -27.87 -13.26
CA ILE A 213 -10.97 -27.56 -11.86
C ILE A 213 -12.18 -26.63 -11.85
N ASP A 214 -13.24 -27.01 -11.14
CA ASP A 214 -14.35 -26.10 -10.86
C ASP A 214 -13.97 -25.17 -9.70
N ALA A 215 -13.42 -24.01 -10.04
CA ALA A 215 -12.92 -23.06 -9.04
C ALA A 215 -14.02 -22.54 -8.11
N VAL A 216 -15.26 -22.42 -8.59
CA VAL A 216 -16.40 -21.95 -7.79
C VAL A 216 -16.79 -23.03 -6.78
N GLN A 217 -16.80 -24.30 -7.19
CA GLN A 217 -17.05 -25.40 -6.26
C GLN A 217 -15.95 -25.49 -5.19
N VAL A 218 -14.67 -25.39 -5.58
CA VAL A 218 -13.53 -25.41 -4.64
C VAL A 218 -13.62 -24.25 -3.64
N GLU A 219 -13.96 -23.05 -4.09
CA GLU A 219 -14.20 -21.90 -3.21
C GLU A 219 -15.32 -22.20 -2.20
N ASN A 220 -16.51 -22.60 -2.68
CA ASN A 220 -17.66 -22.86 -1.82
C ASN A 220 -17.38 -23.95 -0.77
N ASP A 221 -16.76 -25.06 -1.18
CA ASP A 221 -16.40 -26.16 -0.28
C ASP A 221 -15.38 -25.71 0.77
N THR A 222 -14.39 -24.91 0.35
CA THR A 222 -13.37 -24.37 1.25
C THR A 222 -13.98 -23.43 2.29
N LEU A 223 -14.87 -22.53 1.87
CA LEU A 223 -15.51 -21.58 2.80
C LEU A 223 -16.47 -22.28 3.76
N ALA A 224 -17.18 -23.32 3.29
CA ALA A 224 -18.01 -24.15 4.15
C ALA A 224 -17.18 -24.91 5.20
N GLU A 225 -16.05 -25.49 4.80
CA GLU A 225 -15.12 -26.18 5.71
C GLU A 225 -14.54 -25.23 6.78
N LEU A 226 -14.19 -24.01 6.38
CA LEU A 226 -13.65 -22.98 7.28
C LEU A 226 -14.73 -22.28 8.13
N GLY A 227 -16.01 -22.62 7.93
CA GLY A 227 -17.12 -22.08 8.70
C GLY A 227 -17.40 -20.61 8.42
N MET A 228 -17.28 -20.17 7.16
CA MET A 228 -17.63 -18.80 6.78
C MET A 228 -19.09 -18.51 7.16
N PRO A 229 -19.39 -17.39 7.85
CA PRO A 229 -20.77 -17.08 8.24
C PRO A 229 -21.70 -16.88 7.04
N ASP A 230 -22.92 -17.42 7.10
CA ASP A 230 -23.92 -17.38 6.02
C ASP A 230 -24.30 -15.97 5.52
N GLY A 231 -24.10 -14.95 6.37
CA GLY A 231 -24.40 -13.55 6.04
C GLY A 231 -23.23 -12.76 5.46
N TRP A 232 -22.07 -13.39 5.25
CA TRP A 232 -20.87 -12.73 4.73
C TRP A 232 -20.60 -13.15 3.28
N ASP A 233 -20.11 -12.20 2.49
CA ASP A 233 -19.67 -12.44 1.12
C ASP A 233 -18.21 -12.02 0.98
N LEU A 234 -17.43 -12.79 0.22
CA LEU A 234 -16.03 -12.46 -0.01
C LEU A 234 -15.91 -11.25 -0.93
N ILE A 235 -15.07 -10.29 -0.57
CA ILE A 235 -14.70 -9.21 -1.48
C ILE A 235 -13.93 -9.70 -2.73
N MET A 236 -13.30 -10.89 -2.63
CA MET A 236 -12.43 -11.47 -3.66
C MET A 236 -12.87 -12.89 -4.05
N ARG A 237 -14.08 -13.02 -4.61
CA ARG A 237 -14.56 -14.28 -5.20
C ARG A 237 -13.75 -14.69 -6.42
N VAL A 238 -13.55 -15.99 -6.62
CA VAL A 238 -12.81 -16.55 -7.77
C VAL A 238 -13.30 -16.03 -9.13
N THR A 239 -14.60 -15.77 -9.30
CA THR A 239 -15.17 -15.31 -10.58
C THR A 239 -14.73 -13.91 -10.98
N HIS A 240 -14.24 -13.10 -10.03
CA HIS A 240 -13.81 -11.73 -10.25
C HIS A 240 -12.54 -11.38 -9.47
N ASN A 241 -11.76 -12.38 -9.05
CA ASN A 241 -10.53 -12.14 -8.31
C ASN A 241 -9.40 -11.74 -9.28
N PHE A 242 -9.27 -10.43 -9.47
CA PHE A 242 -8.22 -9.86 -10.32
C PHE A 242 -6.82 -10.25 -9.84
N HIS A 243 -6.57 -10.28 -8.53
CA HIS A 243 -5.24 -10.50 -7.96
C HIS A 243 -4.64 -11.84 -8.37
N ILE A 244 -5.42 -12.91 -8.33
CA ILE A 244 -4.92 -14.28 -8.54
C ILE A 244 -4.99 -14.74 -10.00
N PHE A 245 -5.90 -14.18 -10.83
CA PHE A 245 -6.10 -14.63 -12.21
C PHE A 245 -5.53 -13.70 -13.28
N ILE A 246 -5.29 -12.43 -12.95
CA ILE A 246 -4.79 -11.42 -13.90
C ILE A 246 -3.57 -10.69 -13.34
N GLY A 247 -3.56 -10.42 -12.03
CA GLY A 247 -2.48 -9.81 -11.30
C GLY A 247 -1.33 -10.79 -10.99
N GLY A 248 -0.42 -10.33 -10.12
CA GLY A 248 0.79 -11.09 -9.75
C GLY A 248 0.63 -12.02 -8.55
N TYR A 249 -0.59 -12.24 -8.02
CA TYR A 249 -0.79 -12.91 -6.72
C TYR A 249 -1.30 -14.35 -6.85
N ALA A 250 -1.15 -14.98 -8.01
CA ALA A 250 -1.42 -16.41 -8.17
C ALA A 250 -0.56 -17.23 -7.18
N ALA A 251 -1.20 -18.03 -6.31
CA ALA A 251 -0.55 -18.71 -5.19
C ALA A 251 0.22 -17.77 -4.24
N GLY A 252 -0.19 -16.51 -4.19
CA GLY A 252 0.54 -15.42 -3.57
C GLY A 252 -0.35 -14.42 -2.84
N LEU A 253 -1.67 -14.63 -2.78
CA LEU A 253 -2.57 -13.69 -2.12
C LEU A 253 -2.29 -13.57 -0.60
N TYR A 254 -1.68 -14.60 -0.01
CA TYR A 254 -1.18 -14.59 1.37
C TYR A 254 -0.13 -13.49 1.63
N SER A 255 0.51 -12.96 0.58
CA SER A 255 1.55 -11.92 0.64
C SER A 255 1.11 -10.68 1.41
N TYR A 256 -0.16 -10.29 1.31
CA TYR A 256 -0.70 -9.16 2.09
C TYR A 256 -0.59 -9.40 3.61
N LEU A 257 -1.00 -10.58 4.07
CA LEU A 257 -0.96 -10.92 5.50
C LEU A 257 0.48 -11.16 5.98
N TRP A 258 1.30 -11.79 5.14
CA TRP A 258 2.72 -12.00 5.40
C TRP A 258 3.46 -10.68 5.57
N ALA A 259 3.21 -9.72 4.68
CA ALA A 259 3.78 -8.40 4.75
C ALA A 259 3.20 -7.53 5.87
N ASP A 260 1.92 -7.69 6.26
CA ASP A 260 1.35 -6.92 7.38
C ASP A 260 1.98 -7.32 8.72
N VAL A 261 2.50 -8.56 8.86
CA VAL A 261 3.35 -8.94 10.01
C VAL A 261 4.56 -8.01 10.07
N MET A 262 5.32 -7.94 8.99
CA MET A 262 6.49 -7.07 8.89
C MET A 262 6.12 -5.60 9.05
N ALA A 263 4.99 -5.16 8.50
CA ALA A 263 4.56 -3.76 8.55
C ALA A 263 4.13 -3.34 9.96
N ALA A 264 3.44 -4.21 10.71
CA ALA A 264 3.07 -3.95 12.10
C ALA A 264 4.31 -3.90 13.01
N ASP A 265 5.27 -4.79 12.78
CA ASP A 265 6.52 -4.83 13.53
C ASP A 265 7.44 -3.62 13.23
N ALA A 266 7.59 -3.30 11.95
CA ALA A 266 8.29 -2.11 11.51
C ALA A 266 7.65 -0.83 12.07
N LEU A 267 6.32 -0.76 12.12
CA LEU A 267 5.62 0.36 12.73
C LEU A 267 5.93 0.49 14.23
N GLU A 268 5.95 -0.60 14.99
CA GLU A 268 6.30 -0.52 16.41
C GLU A 268 7.74 -0.04 16.62
N THR A 269 8.67 -0.38 15.71
CA THR A 269 10.03 0.20 15.72
C THR A 269 9.98 1.73 15.58
N PHE A 270 9.17 2.25 14.65
CA PHE A 270 8.92 3.68 14.53
C PHE A 270 8.25 4.27 15.78
N GLU A 271 7.18 3.68 16.30
CA GLU A 271 6.44 4.19 17.45
C GLU A 271 7.27 4.24 18.74
N ARG A 272 8.22 3.31 18.92
CA ARG A 272 9.14 3.28 20.07
C ARG A 272 10.30 4.29 19.93
N SER A 273 10.49 4.86 18.74
CA SER A 273 11.57 5.81 18.48
C SER A 273 11.29 7.17 19.15
N PRO A 274 12.30 7.93 19.59
CA PRO A 274 12.09 9.22 20.27
C PRO A 274 11.27 10.23 19.46
N GLY A 275 11.42 10.23 18.13
CA GLY A 275 10.62 11.04 17.21
C GLY A 275 9.33 10.39 16.70
N GLY A 276 8.94 9.23 17.25
CA GLY A 276 7.78 8.44 16.80
C GLY A 276 7.87 8.05 15.31
N ILE A 277 6.71 8.02 14.63
CA ILE A 277 6.60 7.71 13.20
C ILE A 277 7.26 8.72 12.25
N TYR A 278 7.87 9.78 12.79
CA TYR A 278 8.66 10.78 12.06
C TYR A 278 10.11 10.84 12.54
N ASP A 279 10.58 9.85 13.31
CA ASP A 279 11.96 9.83 13.80
C ASP A 279 12.97 9.77 12.64
N ALA A 280 13.93 10.68 12.65
CA ALA A 280 14.88 10.84 11.55
C ALA A 280 15.86 9.66 11.43
N ALA A 281 16.27 9.06 12.55
CA ALA A 281 17.19 7.93 12.53
C ALA A 281 16.49 6.67 12.02
N THR A 282 15.28 6.40 12.51
CA THR A 282 14.48 5.26 12.06
C THR A 282 14.03 5.42 10.61
N SER A 283 13.66 6.63 10.20
CA SER A 283 13.35 6.92 8.79
C SER A 283 14.54 6.69 7.87
N LYS A 284 15.75 7.09 8.30
CA LYS A 284 16.98 6.81 7.55
C LYS A 284 17.24 5.30 7.46
N ALA A 285 17.12 4.56 8.57
CA ALA A 285 17.28 3.11 8.57
C ALA A 285 16.28 2.41 7.65
N TRP A 286 15.02 2.85 7.65
CA TRP A 286 13.98 2.36 6.76
C TRP A 286 14.33 2.55 5.28
N ILE A 287 14.82 3.75 4.93
CA ILE A 287 15.25 4.05 3.55
C ILE A 287 16.44 3.20 3.15
N ASP A 288 17.47 3.17 3.99
CA ASP A 288 18.75 2.54 3.66
C ASP A 288 18.63 1.02 3.56
N ASN A 289 17.82 0.39 4.41
CA ASN A 289 17.74 -1.08 4.52
C ASN A 289 16.54 -1.71 3.82
N ILE A 290 15.43 -0.98 3.65
CA ILE A 290 14.21 -1.52 3.03
C ILE A 290 14.00 -0.90 1.64
N LEU A 291 13.80 0.41 1.58
CA LEU A 291 13.36 1.02 0.32
C LEU A 291 14.44 1.10 -0.76
N SER A 292 15.71 1.20 -0.38
CA SER A 292 16.80 1.44 -1.34
C SER A 292 17.44 0.18 -1.92
N VAL A 293 17.26 -0.96 -1.25
CA VAL A 293 18.02 -2.18 -1.53
C VAL A 293 17.49 -2.97 -2.71
N GLY A 294 16.17 -2.95 -2.95
CA GLY A 294 15.53 -3.80 -3.95
C GLY A 294 15.87 -5.28 -3.75
N HIS A 295 15.90 -6.09 -4.80
CA HIS A 295 16.29 -7.50 -4.74
C HIS A 295 17.81 -7.72 -4.61
N ARG A 296 18.60 -6.71 -4.23
CA ARG A 296 20.06 -6.89 -4.02
C ARG A 296 20.38 -7.55 -2.69
N VAL A 297 19.44 -7.51 -1.75
CA VAL A 297 19.55 -8.07 -0.41
C VAL A 297 18.34 -9.00 -0.20
N PRO A 298 18.53 -10.21 0.35
CA PRO A 298 17.42 -11.07 0.73
C PRO A 298 16.43 -10.35 1.66
N ALA A 299 15.13 -10.61 1.50
CA ALA A 299 14.07 -9.89 2.22
C ALA A 299 14.18 -10.01 3.75
N ASP A 300 14.56 -11.18 4.25
CA ASP A 300 14.78 -11.44 5.68
C ASP A 300 16.01 -10.68 6.21
N GLU A 301 17.10 -10.65 5.43
CA GLU A 301 18.29 -9.85 5.77
C GLU A 301 18.02 -8.35 5.75
N ALA A 302 17.24 -7.87 4.77
CA ALA A 302 16.82 -6.47 4.68
C ALA A 302 15.99 -6.06 5.91
N PHE A 303 15.01 -6.90 6.29
CA PHE A 303 14.20 -6.68 7.48
C PHE A 303 15.04 -6.70 8.76
N ARG A 304 15.90 -7.70 8.95
CA ARG A 304 16.82 -7.77 10.11
C ARG A 304 17.74 -6.56 10.20
N SER A 305 18.22 -6.06 9.06
CA SER A 305 19.09 -4.88 9.04
C SER A 305 18.36 -3.60 9.48
N PHE A 306 17.05 -3.54 9.25
CA PHE A 306 16.20 -2.45 9.71
C PHE A 306 15.74 -2.60 11.17
N ALA A 307 15.10 -3.72 11.51
CA ALA A 307 14.45 -3.95 12.80
C ALA A 307 15.43 -4.45 13.88
N GLY A 308 16.55 -5.03 13.50
CA GLY A 308 17.52 -5.66 14.41
C GLY A 308 17.14 -7.08 14.86
N HIS A 309 16.04 -7.63 14.33
CA HIS A 309 15.54 -8.98 14.61
C HIS A 309 14.74 -9.53 13.43
N ASP A 310 14.45 -10.84 13.44
CA ASP A 310 13.50 -11.45 12.49
C ASP A 310 12.07 -10.91 12.74
N PRO A 311 11.18 -10.91 11.74
CA PRO A 311 9.81 -10.41 11.90
C PRO A 311 9.06 -11.04 13.08
N ASP A 312 8.51 -10.21 13.97
CA ASP A 312 7.66 -10.64 15.09
C ASP A 312 6.17 -10.52 14.72
N PRO A 313 5.36 -11.59 14.82
CA PRO A 313 3.91 -11.51 14.61
C PRO A 313 3.14 -10.87 15.78
N ALA A 314 3.74 -10.71 16.97
CA ALA A 314 3.06 -10.19 18.14
C ALA A 314 2.50 -8.75 17.98
N PRO A 315 3.19 -7.80 17.32
CA PRO A 315 2.64 -6.50 16.92
C PRO A 315 1.33 -6.63 16.13
N LEU A 316 1.30 -7.52 15.13
CA LEU A 316 0.12 -7.77 14.32
C LEU A 316 -1.03 -8.34 15.16
N HIS A 317 -0.73 -9.31 16.03
CA HIS A 317 -1.72 -9.88 16.94
C HIS A 317 -2.31 -8.84 17.90
N ARG A 318 -1.49 -7.95 18.47
CA ARG A 318 -1.98 -6.82 19.29
C ARG A 318 -2.91 -5.92 18.50
N ARG A 319 -2.51 -5.57 17.28
CA ARG A 319 -3.25 -4.66 16.40
C ARG A 319 -4.60 -5.23 15.96
N PHE A 320 -4.71 -6.55 15.84
CA PHE A 320 -5.97 -7.23 15.51
C PHE A 320 -6.74 -7.76 16.73
N GLY A 321 -6.24 -7.56 17.95
CA GLY A 321 -6.88 -8.10 19.15
C GLY A 321 -6.88 -9.64 19.19
N LEU A 322 -5.91 -10.29 18.56
CA LEU A 322 -5.75 -11.75 18.48
C LEU A 322 -4.90 -12.32 19.62
N GLN A 323 -4.66 -11.54 20.66
CA GLN A 323 -3.92 -12.03 21.82
C GLN A 323 -4.76 -13.10 22.53
N PRO A 324 -4.14 -14.17 23.07
CA PRO A 324 -4.86 -15.17 23.85
C PRO A 324 -5.66 -14.47 24.96
N VAL A 325 -6.95 -14.79 25.05
CA VAL A 325 -7.76 -14.37 26.19
C VAL A 325 -7.21 -15.12 27.40
N ALA A 326 -6.65 -14.38 28.36
CA ALA A 326 -6.14 -14.92 29.61
C ALA A 326 -7.27 -15.46 30.50
#